data_AF-A0A5C5U966-F1
#
_entry.id   AF-A0A5C5U966-F1
#
_cell.length_a   1.000
_cell.length_b   1.000
_cell.length_c   1.000
_cell.angle_alpha   90.00
_cell.angle_beta   90.00
_cell.angle_gamma   90.00
#
_symmetry.space_group_name_H-M   'P 1'
#
loop_
_entity.id
_entity.type
_entity.pdbx_description
1 polymer ?
#
loop_
_entity_poly.entity_id
_entity_poly.type
_entity_poly.pdbx_seq_one_letter_code
_entity_poly.pdbx_strand_id
1 'polypeptide(L)'
;MACVCILPPQDQDVLRVNGPADSTGASIYYDGDCPFCSRYVQLLRLQDSLGQVRVVNLRQSPGDVARLRQAGFEPDEGMAFEFEDGLYFGQDAVHRLALLGTRSGTFNRVNRWLLGSTRRAALAYPVLRMGRNAALFLLGRIRLREPSVGARAPWLLFHHALGLFALLHALTNSFRYNPPGYPSTWLMGALGIGLLLRPASTRLAAMLLLTFMVDAWAQLPVHSNHTMMKNVLLLAMAACAIRQMWRGGDWSAFFNDFAPTGRVLLLVMYVFGVFHKINTGFLDPEVSCAVALWREMPAFMRWIDFTAFHHAAIYGTLVIETLILVCLVLPRTRTVAIGLGIAFHSLLALSGYAMYVVFSTLSIALHVLFIERESAARILASPPWRAMRARLDMPSGRAALLAWAALVTVLVWNGSYSEVALAWMPVPAFLAWVIFRYGRTTHAPTPAPRLLWSGCLAANLLSLLFLVNGFAPYLGLKTAQSLNMFANLRLEAGASNHLIFRNPPGPFPYLADTVEIVGSSGSPYFHYIQSHGLQVTWYDLLDTLERTPRGRVSFVRNGVLHRDMDVAALRGEMERVLHPRWVRAFVHFNPVDLREPKPCALDR
;
A
#
# COMPACT_ATOMS: atom_id res chain seq x y z
N MET A 1 23.71 -13.54 -16.05
CA MET A 1 24.95 -12.83 -15.62
C MET A 1 24.68 -11.34 -15.66
N ALA A 2 24.21 -10.76 -14.56
CA ALA A 2 23.95 -9.33 -14.45
C ALA A 2 25.20 -8.67 -13.86
N CYS A 3 25.89 -7.88 -14.68
CA CYS A 3 27.03 -7.09 -14.27
C CYS A 3 26.54 -6.08 -13.23
N VAL A 4 26.92 -6.27 -11.97
CA VAL A 4 26.82 -5.25 -10.94
C VAL A 4 27.77 -4.14 -11.38
N CYS A 5 27.23 -3.08 -11.98
CA CYS A 5 27.97 -1.84 -12.17
C CYS A 5 28.23 -1.25 -10.79
N ILE A 6 29.31 -1.71 -10.15
CA ILE A 6 30.02 -1.00 -9.11
C ILE A 6 30.51 0.27 -9.81
N LEU A 7 29.75 1.36 -9.68
CA LEU A 7 30.27 2.68 -10.00
C LEU A 7 31.60 2.82 -9.22
N PRO A 8 32.71 3.21 -9.87
CA PRO A 8 33.93 3.52 -9.14
C PRO A 8 33.61 4.61 -8.10
N PRO A 9 34.37 4.69 -6.99
CA PRO A 9 34.24 5.82 -6.09
C PRO A 9 34.40 7.07 -6.96
N GLN A 10 33.34 7.87 -7.11
CA GLN A 10 33.51 9.20 -7.65
C GLN A 10 34.46 9.89 -6.68
N ASP A 11 35.65 10.26 -7.19
CA ASP A 11 36.42 11.35 -6.61
C ASP A 11 35.45 12.51 -6.47
N GLN A 12 34.87 12.66 -5.28
CA GLN A 12 34.16 13.86 -4.92
C GLN A 12 35.24 14.90 -4.83
N ASP A 13 35.32 15.75 -5.86
CA ASP A 13 36.11 16.97 -5.86
C ASP A 13 36.01 17.60 -4.47
N VAL A 14 37.15 17.61 -3.78
CA VAL A 14 37.33 18.32 -2.52
C VAL A 14 37.07 19.79 -2.85
N LEU A 15 35.85 20.25 -2.57
CA LEU A 15 35.50 21.66 -2.68
C LEU A 15 36.33 22.42 -1.65
N ARG A 16 37.44 22.99 -2.12
CA ARG A 16 38.23 23.99 -1.40
C ARG A 16 37.37 25.25 -1.29
N VAL A 17 36.64 25.37 -0.20
CA VAL A 17 35.85 26.58 0.10
C VAL A 17 36.81 27.60 0.71
N ASN A 18 37.16 28.64 -0.05
CA ASN A 18 37.95 29.77 0.45
C ASN A 18 37.10 30.56 1.46
N GLY A 19 37.19 30.21 2.75
CA GLY A 19 36.76 31.05 3.87
C GLY A 19 37.86 32.03 4.28
N PRO A 20 37.54 33.09 5.05
CA PRO A 20 38.52 34.06 5.49
C PRO A 20 39.62 33.37 6.30
N ALA A 21 40.87 33.65 5.91
CA ALA A 21 42.08 33.13 6.50
C ALA A 21 42.28 33.70 7.91
N ASP A 22 41.65 33.08 8.90
CA ASP A 22 42.06 33.17 10.31
C ASP A 22 41.45 32.02 11.13
N SER A 23 42.06 30.84 11.06
CA SER A 23 42.21 29.89 12.18
C SER A 23 42.72 28.53 11.67
N THR A 24 43.89 28.12 12.14
CA THR A 24 44.44 26.76 12.03
C THR A 24 43.68 25.80 12.96
N GLY A 25 42.35 25.79 12.91
CA GLY A 25 41.48 25.12 13.90
C GLY A 25 40.58 24.06 13.27
N ALA A 26 40.60 22.85 13.83
CA ALA A 26 39.68 21.78 13.45
C ALA A 26 38.24 22.13 13.90
N SER A 27 37.24 22.01 13.01
CA SER A 27 35.83 22.27 13.34
C SER A 27 34.94 21.05 13.07
N ILE A 28 34.12 20.66 14.03
CA ILE A 28 33.15 19.55 13.91
C ILE A 28 31.74 20.11 13.94
N TYR A 29 30.96 19.86 12.89
CA TYR A 29 29.57 20.29 12.77
C TYR A 29 28.65 19.09 12.95
N TYR A 30 27.79 19.14 13.97
CA TYR A 30 26.91 18.04 14.32
C TYR A 30 25.52 18.53 14.72
N ASP A 31 24.56 17.61 14.67
CA ASP A 31 23.20 17.86 15.12
C ASP A 31 23.07 17.57 16.62
N GLY A 32 22.95 18.62 17.43
CA GLY A 32 22.87 18.51 18.89
C GLY A 32 21.60 17.82 19.42
N ASP A 33 20.53 17.76 18.61
CA ASP A 33 19.31 17.02 18.97
C ASP A 33 19.49 15.50 18.84
N CYS A 34 20.55 15.04 18.15
CA CYS A 34 20.85 13.64 18.02
C CYS A 34 21.73 13.15 19.19
N PRO A 35 21.22 12.25 20.07
CA PRO A 35 21.99 11.78 21.22
C PRO A 35 23.27 11.03 20.80
N PHE A 36 23.23 10.30 19.67
CA PHE A 36 24.40 9.61 19.15
C PHE A 36 25.47 10.56 18.64
N CYS A 37 25.09 11.63 17.92
CA CYS A 37 26.05 12.62 17.42
C CYS A 37 26.70 13.38 18.58
N SER A 38 25.89 13.87 19.52
CA SER A 38 26.37 14.57 20.71
C SER A 38 27.33 13.69 21.54
N ARG A 39 26.99 12.40 21.72
CA ARG A 39 27.87 11.47 22.46
C ARG A 39 29.11 11.08 21.68
N TYR A 40 29.02 10.92 20.36
CA TYR A 40 30.14 10.58 19.48
C TYR A 40 31.24 11.64 19.56
N VAL A 41 30.88 12.93 19.43
CA VAL A 41 31.84 14.04 19.49
C VAL A 41 32.51 14.13 20.87
N GLN A 42 31.78 13.86 21.96
CA GLN A 42 32.34 13.80 23.32
C GLN A 42 33.33 12.64 23.50
N LEU A 43 33.01 11.44 22.97
CA LEU A 43 33.82 10.23 23.16
C LEU A 43 35.09 10.21 22.31
N LEU A 44 35.10 10.91 21.18
CA LEU A 44 36.25 11.00 20.28
C LEU A 44 37.46 11.67 20.93
N ARG A 45 37.25 12.52 21.94
CA ARG A 45 38.30 13.27 22.67
C ARG A 45 39.33 13.92 21.73
N LEU A 46 38.86 14.50 20.62
CA LEU A 46 39.75 15.05 19.59
C LEU A 46 40.59 16.23 20.08
N GLN A 47 40.16 16.90 21.15
CA GLN A 47 40.96 17.92 21.82
C GLN A 47 42.28 17.34 22.37
N ASP A 48 42.28 16.08 22.82
CA ASP A 48 43.47 15.40 23.30
C ASP A 48 44.47 15.10 22.15
N SER A 49 43.97 14.96 20.91
CA SER A 49 44.80 14.65 19.72
C SER A 49 45.23 15.90 18.92
N LEU A 50 44.36 16.90 18.80
CA LEU A 50 44.49 18.04 17.87
C LEU A 50 44.57 19.40 18.57
N GLY A 51 44.47 19.46 19.90
CA GLY A 51 44.45 20.71 20.65
C GLY A 51 43.09 21.42 20.57
N GLN A 52 43.05 22.65 20.04
CA GLN A 52 41.79 23.41 19.94
C GLN A 52 40.90 22.88 18.80
N VAL A 53 39.77 22.27 19.18
CA VAL A 53 38.72 21.81 18.25
C VAL A 53 37.44 22.58 18.52
N ARG A 54 36.92 23.28 17.51
CA ARG A 54 35.63 23.98 17.57
C ARG A 54 34.50 22.98 17.33
N VAL A 55 33.69 22.72 18.35
CA VAL A 55 32.55 21.80 18.28
C VAL A 55 31.26 22.61 18.10
N VAL A 56 30.64 22.54 16.93
CA VAL A 56 29.49 23.37 16.53
C VAL A 56 28.21 22.55 16.49
N ASN A 57 27.27 22.91 17.37
CA ASN A 57 25.90 22.43 17.29
C ASN A 57 25.11 23.21 16.23
N LEU A 58 24.72 22.52 15.16
CA LEU A 58 23.98 23.11 14.04
C LEU A 58 22.60 23.65 14.42
N ARG A 59 22.00 23.19 15.53
CA ARG A 59 20.72 23.71 16.04
C ARG A 59 20.81 25.16 16.52
N GLN A 60 22.01 25.59 16.91
CA GLN A 60 22.28 26.91 17.47
C GLN A 60 23.04 27.81 16.49
N SER A 61 23.38 27.30 15.30
CA SER A 61 24.23 28.00 14.32
C SER A 61 23.60 28.01 12.92
N PRO A 62 22.52 28.79 12.68
CA PRO A 62 21.86 28.86 11.38
C PRO A 62 22.80 29.31 10.24
N GLY A 63 23.79 30.15 10.54
CA GLY A 63 24.79 30.58 9.58
C GLY A 63 25.65 29.42 9.06
N ASP A 64 26.10 28.52 9.93
CA ASP A 64 26.85 27.32 9.54
C ASP A 64 25.98 26.33 8.77
N VAL A 65 24.69 26.20 9.11
CA VAL A 65 23.73 25.42 8.33
C VAL A 65 23.61 25.96 6.90
N ALA A 66 23.49 27.27 6.74
CA ALA A 66 23.43 27.91 5.42
C ALA A 66 24.74 27.72 4.64
N ARG A 67 25.90 27.87 5.28
CA ARG A 67 27.23 27.65 4.67
C ARG A 67 27.40 26.22 4.15
N LEU A 68 27.07 25.22 4.98
CA LEU A 68 27.15 23.82 4.57
C LEU A 68 26.23 23.51 3.37
N ARG A 69 25.01 24.08 3.37
CA ARG A 69 24.08 23.93 2.24
C ARG A 69 24.57 24.61 0.97
N GLN A 70 25.19 25.78 1.07
CA GLN A 70 25.82 26.46 -0.07
C GLN A 70 26.98 25.63 -0.64
N ALA A 71 27.71 24.91 0.21
CA ALA A 71 28.74 23.96 -0.20
C ALA A 71 28.19 22.62 -0.74
N GLY A 72 26.87 22.47 -0.86
CA GLY A 72 26.23 21.26 -1.41
C GLY A 72 25.97 20.14 -0.38
N PHE A 73 26.26 20.38 0.90
CA PHE A 73 26.01 19.41 1.97
C PHE A 73 24.66 19.64 2.64
N GLU A 74 23.86 18.58 2.81
CA GLU A 74 22.59 18.65 3.56
C GLU A 74 22.81 18.25 5.02
N PRO A 75 22.80 19.18 6.00
CA PRO A 75 23.19 18.86 7.38
C PRO A 75 22.24 17.92 8.14
N ASP A 76 21.02 17.73 7.62
CA ASP A 76 20.12 16.67 8.09
C ASP A 76 20.65 15.26 7.76
N GLU A 77 21.50 15.12 6.75
CA GLU A 77 21.96 13.83 6.23
C GLU A 77 23.35 13.41 6.71
N GLY A 78 24.04 14.25 7.49
CA GLY A 78 25.33 13.89 8.06
C GLY A 78 26.00 14.97 8.89
N MET A 79 27.12 14.61 9.52
CA MET A 79 28.02 15.56 10.17
C MET A 79 29.02 16.11 9.16
N ALA A 80 29.57 17.29 9.42
CA ALA A 80 30.69 17.83 8.66
C ALA A 80 31.92 17.97 9.57
N PHE A 81 33.09 17.84 8.97
CA PHE A 81 34.37 18.04 9.64
C PHE A 81 35.26 18.89 8.75
N GLU A 82 35.74 20.00 9.29
CA GLU A 82 36.64 20.94 8.63
C GLU A 82 38.01 20.83 9.31
N PHE A 83 39.03 20.55 8.52
CA PHE A 83 40.40 20.38 9.00
C PHE A 83 41.38 20.79 7.90
N GLU A 84 42.35 21.64 8.27
CA GLU A 84 43.23 22.33 7.31
C GLU A 84 42.39 23.03 6.23
N ASP A 85 42.62 22.73 4.95
CA ASP A 85 41.88 23.31 3.81
C ASP A 85 40.73 22.41 3.30
N GLY A 86 40.35 21.38 4.07
CA GLY A 86 39.38 20.36 3.65
C GLY A 86 38.08 20.37 4.44
N LEU A 87 36.94 20.45 3.73
CA LEU A 87 35.60 20.23 4.29
C LEU A 87 35.10 18.83 3.92
N TYR A 88 35.02 17.95 4.92
CA TYR A 88 34.57 16.57 4.79
C TYR A 88 33.14 16.43 5.28
N PHE A 89 32.33 15.57 4.63
CA PHE A 89 30.94 15.37 5.00
C PHE A 89 30.57 13.89 5.13
N GLY A 90 29.67 13.60 6.06
CA GLY A 90 29.07 12.29 6.23
C GLY A 90 30.08 11.18 6.48
N GLN A 91 30.16 10.21 5.55
CA GLN A 91 31.08 9.07 5.67
C GLN A 91 32.54 9.49 5.71
N ASP A 92 32.92 10.54 4.95
CA ASP A 92 34.30 11.00 4.87
C ASP A 92 34.69 11.77 6.13
N ALA A 93 33.74 12.53 6.69
CA ALA A 93 33.90 13.18 7.98
C ALA A 93 34.19 12.14 9.08
N VAL A 94 33.34 11.11 9.22
CA VAL A 94 33.54 10.10 10.28
C VAL A 94 34.77 9.23 10.05
N HIS A 95 35.16 9.00 8.79
CA HIS A 95 36.40 8.29 8.45
C HIS A 95 37.63 9.08 8.92
N ARG A 96 37.70 10.38 8.58
CA ARG A 96 38.78 11.27 9.01
C ARG A 96 38.82 11.39 10.53
N LEU A 97 37.68 11.59 11.18
CA LEU A 97 37.57 11.65 12.63
C LEU A 97 38.06 10.36 13.30
N ALA A 98 37.78 9.18 12.73
CA ALA A 98 38.26 7.90 13.24
C ALA A 98 39.77 7.69 13.07
N LEU A 99 40.40 8.31 12.06
CA LEU A 99 41.85 8.27 11.86
C LEU A 99 42.60 9.23 12.80
N LEU A 100 42.02 10.40 13.10
CA LEU A 100 42.60 11.43 13.95
C LEU A 100 42.27 11.26 15.45
N GLY A 101 41.24 10.47 15.78
CA GLY A 101 40.86 10.17 17.16
C GLY A 101 41.95 9.42 17.95
N THR A 102 41.91 9.54 19.27
CA THR A 102 42.90 8.92 20.18
C THR A 102 42.89 7.39 20.09
N ARG A 103 44.03 6.72 20.32
CA ARG A 103 44.13 5.25 20.31
C ARG A 103 43.68 4.59 21.63
N SER A 104 43.39 5.38 22.65
CA SER A 104 43.04 4.91 23.99
C SER A 104 41.53 4.63 24.12
N GLY A 105 41.19 3.54 24.82
CA GLY A 105 39.81 3.12 25.08
C GLY A 105 39.27 2.05 24.13
N THR A 106 38.29 1.27 24.60
CA THR A 106 37.61 0.23 23.81
C THR A 106 36.78 0.83 22.67
N PHE A 107 36.07 1.93 22.93
CA PHE A 107 35.28 2.65 21.94
C PHE A 107 36.12 3.13 20.74
N ASN A 108 37.24 3.81 20.98
CA ASN A 108 38.06 4.35 19.89
C ASN A 108 38.73 3.25 19.05
N ARG A 109 39.09 2.11 19.66
CA ARG A 109 39.58 0.93 18.92
C ARG A 109 38.52 0.38 17.99
N VAL A 110 37.28 0.21 18.48
CA VAL A 110 36.15 -0.25 17.66
C VAL A 110 35.80 0.77 16.58
N ASN A 111 35.78 2.07 16.91
CA ASN A 111 35.51 3.16 15.97
C ASN A 111 36.53 3.20 14.83
N ARG A 112 37.84 3.11 15.15
CA ARG A 112 38.91 3.05 14.14
C ARG A 112 38.86 1.77 13.32
N TRP A 113 38.52 0.64 13.91
CA TRP A 113 38.30 -0.58 13.14
C TRP A 113 37.10 -0.43 12.21
N LEU A 114 35.95 0.07 12.66
CA LEU A 114 34.75 0.16 11.84
C LEU A 114 34.88 1.24 10.74
N LEU A 115 35.41 2.42 11.07
CA LEU A 115 35.39 3.60 10.22
C LEU A 115 36.77 4.00 9.68
N GLY A 116 37.86 3.35 10.09
CA GLY A 116 39.22 3.68 9.64
C GLY A 116 39.59 3.17 8.25
N SER A 117 38.67 2.53 7.53
CA SER A 117 38.83 2.19 6.10
C SER A 117 37.68 2.80 5.33
N THR A 118 37.97 3.44 4.19
CA THR A 118 36.98 4.09 3.31
C THR A 118 35.85 3.11 2.91
N ARG A 119 36.19 1.85 2.58
CA ARG A 119 35.19 0.84 2.21
C ARG A 119 34.27 0.46 3.38
N ARG A 120 34.84 0.29 4.58
CA ARG A 120 34.05 -0.07 5.78
C ARG A 120 33.19 1.11 6.23
N ALA A 121 33.72 2.34 6.19
CA ALA A 121 32.97 3.55 6.47
C ALA A 121 31.79 3.71 5.49
N ALA A 122 32.00 3.47 4.19
CA ALA A 122 30.93 3.55 3.20
C ALA A 122 29.80 2.52 3.42
N LEU A 123 30.10 1.35 3.98
CA LEU A 123 29.08 0.35 4.33
C LEU A 123 28.40 0.62 5.67
N ALA A 124 29.16 1.05 6.68
CA ALA A 124 28.66 1.26 8.03
C ALA A 124 27.90 2.59 8.18
N TYR A 125 28.32 3.63 7.47
CA TYR A 125 27.76 4.98 7.61
C TYR A 125 26.26 5.07 7.30
N PRO A 126 25.72 4.44 6.23
CA PRO A 126 24.28 4.40 6.00
C PRO A 126 23.50 3.82 7.18
N VAL A 127 24.02 2.78 7.84
CA VAL A 127 23.39 2.17 9.03
C VAL A 127 23.42 3.14 10.22
N LEU A 128 24.54 3.82 10.45
CA LEU A 128 24.65 4.86 11.49
C LEU A 128 23.67 6.01 11.24
N ARG A 129 23.55 6.47 9.98
CA ARG A 129 22.58 7.49 9.57
C ARG A 129 21.14 7.03 9.76
N MET A 130 20.82 5.78 9.41
CA MET A 130 19.50 5.19 9.68
C MET A 130 19.18 5.22 11.16
N GLY A 131 20.13 4.80 12.02
CA GLY A 131 19.98 4.84 13.47
C GLY A 131 19.76 6.27 14.00
N ARG A 132 20.53 7.25 13.51
CA ARG A 132 20.33 8.68 13.80
C ARG A 132 18.92 9.13 13.42
N ASN A 133 18.50 8.88 12.18
CA ASN A 133 17.23 9.35 11.66
C ASN A 133 16.04 8.69 12.39
N ALA A 134 16.15 7.40 12.71
CA ALA A 134 15.16 6.69 13.51
C ALA A 134 15.06 7.26 14.93
N ALA A 135 16.18 7.51 15.61
CA ALA A 135 16.16 8.10 16.95
C ALA A 135 15.58 9.52 16.96
N LEU A 136 15.98 10.38 16.02
CA LEU A 136 15.39 11.71 15.87
C LEU A 136 13.88 11.65 15.65
N PHE A 137 13.42 10.72 14.81
CA PHE A 137 11.99 10.50 14.55
C PHE A 137 11.23 10.03 15.79
N LEU A 138 11.75 9.04 16.52
CA LEU A 138 11.12 8.49 17.72
C LEU A 138 11.09 9.50 18.87
N LEU A 139 12.18 10.27 19.06
CA LEU A 139 12.26 11.36 20.03
C LEU A 139 11.44 12.60 19.62
N GLY A 140 10.92 12.62 18.40
CA GLY A 140 10.10 13.72 17.91
C GLY A 140 10.86 15.00 17.60
N ARG A 141 12.16 14.89 17.30
CA ARG A 141 13.02 16.02 16.93
C ARG A 141 12.73 16.43 15.48
N ILE A 142 12.62 17.73 15.26
CA ILE A 142 12.39 18.29 13.93
C ILE A 142 13.67 18.22 13.10
N ARG A 143 13.55 18.11 11.78
CA ARG A 143 14.70 18.26 10.87
C ARG A 143 15.16 19.72 10.85
N LEU A 144 16.45 19.95 10.54
CA LEU A 144 17.02 21.27 10.32
C LEU A 144 16.45 21.93 9.04
N ARG A 145 15.91 21.13 8.12
CA ARG A 145 15.17 21.57 6.96
C ARG A 145 13.66 21.52 7.23
N GLU A 146 13.00 22.66 7.07
CA GLU A 146 11.55 22.68 6.89
C GLU A 146 11.20 22.34 5.44
N PRO A 147 10.42 21.28 5.19
CA PRO A 147 9.89 21.01 3.86
C PRO A 147 8.91 22.11 3.46
N SER A 148 8.98 22.57 2.21
CA SER A 148 7.99 23.49 1.66
C SER A 148 6.57 22.91 1.78
N VAL A 149 5.59 23.79 1.99
CA VAL A 149 4.16 23.42 2.09
C VAL A 149 3.71 22.60 0.87
N GLY A 150 4.16 23.00 -0.33
CA GLY A 150 3.88 22.28 -1.57
C GLY A 150 4.45 20.86 -1.62
N ALA A 151 5.63 20.62 -1.05
CA ALA A 151 6.26 19.29 -1.05
C ALA A 151 5.50 18.26 -0.17
N ARG A 152 4.74 18.73 0.82
CA ARG A 152 3.93 17.88 1.73
C ARG A 152 2.49 17.70 1.26
N ALA A 153 2.00 18.49 0.30
CA ALA A 153 0.58 18.52 -0.04
C ALA A 153 0.00 17.17 -0.54
N PRO A 154 0.63 16.44 -1.50
CA PRO A 154 0.11 15.14 -1.94
C PRO A 154 0.04 14.11 -0.81
N TRP A 155 1.06 14.10 0.04
CA TRP A 155 1.16 13.25 1.22
C TRP A 155 0.02 13.51 2.21
N LEU A 156 -0.30 14.77 2.47
CA LEU A 156 -1.41 15.15 3.35
C LEU A 156 -2.77 14.68 2.80
N LEU A 157 -3.03 14.82 1.50
CA LEU A 157 -4.27 14.32 0.90
C LEU A 157 -4.34 12.79 1.00
N PHE A 158 -3.25 12.10 0.71
CA PHE A 158 -3.18 10.64 0.83
C PHE A 158 -3.48 10.17 2.26
N HIS A 159 -2.98 10.87 3.28
CA HIS A 159 -3.26 10.55 4.68
C HIS A 159 -4.74 10.67 5.08
N HIS A 160 -5.48 11.63 4.52
CA HIS A 160 -6.92 11.69 4.77
C HIS A 160 -7.63 10.46 4.19
N ALA A 161 -7.30 10.09 2.95
CA ALA A 161 -7.88 8.91 2.32
C ALA A 161 -7.46 7.60 3.01
N LEU A 162 -6.20 7.49 3.42
CA LEU A 162 -5.67 6.33 4.15
C LEU A 162 -6.30 6.19 5.55
N GLY A 163 -6.49 7.30 6.27
CA GLY A 163 -7.13 7.29 7.58
C GLY A 163 -8.59 6.83 7.52
N LEU A 164 -9.33 7.29 6.49
CA LEU A 164 -10.70 6.85 6.22
C LEU A 164 -10.75 5.35 5.86
N PHE A 165 -9.87 4.91 4.96
CA PHE A 165 -9.74 3.50 4.61
C PHE A 165 -9.43 2.64 5.85
N ALA A 166 -8.48 3.05 6.69
CA ALA A 166 -8.11 2.32 7.90
C ALA A 166 -9.27 2.15 8.87
N LEU A 167 -10.07 3.19 9.10
CA LEU A 167 -11.26 3.12 9.95
C LEU A 167 -12.29 2.14 9.39
N LEU A 168 -12.71 2.30 8.13
CA LEU A 168 -13.76 1.47 7.55
C LEU A 168 -13.30 0.02 7.34
N HIS A 169 -12.03 -0.19 6.97
CA HIS A 169 -11.43 -1.51 6.90
C HIS A 169 -11.44 -2.22 8.25
N ALA A 170 -11.07 -1.51 9.33
CA ALA A 170 -11.08 -2.07 10.68
C ALA A 170 -12.50 -2.47 11.11
N LEU A 171 -13.48 -1.58 10.97
CA LEU A 171 -14.87 -1.85 11.39
C LEU A 171 -15.48 -3.02 10.63
N THR A 172 -15.40 -3.02 9.29
CA THR A 172 -16.00 -4.09 8.47
C THR A 172 -15.35 -5.45 8.75
N ASN A 173 -14.01 -5.52 8.88
CA ASN A 173 -13.37 -6.80 9.15
C ASN A 173 -13.70 -7.31 10.56
N SER A 174 -13.64 -6.45 11.58
CA SER A 174 -13.87 -6.86 12.96
C SER A 174 -15.30 -7.31 13.25
N PHE A 175 -16.30 -6.78 12.54
CA PHE A 175 -17.70 -7.14 12.83
C PHE A 175 -18.32 -8.15 11.85
N ARG A 176 -17.85 -8.21 10.59
CA ARG A 176 -18.47 -9.10 9.59
C ARG A 176 -17.65 -10.33 9.25
N TYR A 177 -16.34 -10.17 9.10
CA TYR A 177 -15.50 -11.22 8.51
C TYR A 177 -14.66 -11.97 9.51
N ASN A 178 -14.31 -11.35 10.64
CA ASN A 178 -13.51 -12.00 11.67
C ASN A 178 -13.91 -11.51 13.07
N PRO A 179 -15.14 -11.76 13.56
CA PRO A 179 -15.55 -11.32 14.89
C PRO A 179 -14.82 -12.10 16.01
N PRO A 180 -14.25 -11.43 17.04
CA PRO A 180 -14.32 -10.00 17.39
C PRO A 180 -13.19 -9.11 16.81
N GLY A 181 -12.39 -9.61 15.88
CA GLY A 181 -11.27 -8.92 15.22
C GLY A 181 -9.96 -9.12 15.96
N TYR A 182 -8.83 -8.98 15.26
CA TYR A 182 -7.52 -8.97 15.92
C TYR A 182 -7.31 -7.65 16.66
N PRO A 183 -6.54 -7.61 17.76
CA PRO A 183 -6.17 -6.35 18.42
C PRO A 183 -5.49 -5.35 17.46
N SER A 184 -4.73 -5.84 16.48
CA SER A 184 -4.14 -5.03 15.41
C SER A 184 -5.18 -4.34 14.55
N THR A 185 -6.30 -5.00 14.26
CA THR A 185 -7.41 -4.47 13.45
C THR A 185 -8.06 -3.29 14.17
N TRP A 186 -8.31 -3.40 15.48
CA TRP A 186 -8.84 -2.30 16.29
C TRP A 186 -7.87 -1.12 16.40
N LEU A 187 -6.60 -1.40 16.65
CA LEU A 187 -5.56 -0.38 16.73
C LEU A 187 -5.44 0.38 15.39
N MET A 188 -5.55 -0.31 14.26
CA MET A 188 -5.56 0.30 12.93
C MET A 188 -6.70 1.30 12.75
N GLY A 189 -7.92 0.96 13.20
CA GLY A 189 -9.06 1.87 13.18
C GLY A 189 -8.83 3.12 14.04
N ALA A 190 -8.31 2.94 15.26
CA ALA A 190 -7.99 4.04 16.17
C ALA A 190 -6.89 4.97 15.61
N LEU A 191 -5.83 4.40 15.04
CA LEU A 191 -4.76 5.15 14.37
C LEU A 191 -5.27 5.86 13.11
N GLY A 192 -6.23 5.26 12.38
CA GLY A 192 -6.94 5.89 11.27
C GLY A 192 -7.67 7.16 11.68
N ILE A 193 -8.45 7.11 12.77
CA ILE A 193 -9.10 8.30 13.35
C ILE A 193 -8.05 9.33 13.78
N GLY A 194 -6.98 8.89 14.44
CA GLY A 194 -5.87 9.76 14.82
C GLY A 194 -5.25 10.48 13.62
N LEU A 195 -5.11 9.79 12.50
CA LEU A 195 -4.55 10.35 11.26
C LEU A 195 -5.53 11.33 10.59
N LEU A 196 -6.84 11.08 10.61
CA LEU A 196 -7.85 12.05 10.18
C LEU A 196 -7.81 13.34 11.01
N LEU A 197 -7.63 13.20 12.32
CA LEU A 197 -7.48 14.32 13.24
C LEU A 197 -6.15 15.07 13.05
N ARG A 198 -5.05 14.36 12.76
CA ARG A 198 -3.70 14.93 12.62
C ARG A 198 -2.98 14.41 11.37
N PRO A 199 -3.43 14.81 10.16
CA PRO A 199 -2.93 14.28 8.89
C PRO A 199 -1.46 14.65 8.63
N ALA A 200 -0.94 15.70 9.25
CA ALA A 200 0.47 16.06 9.16
C ALA A 200 1.41 15.19 10.00
N SER A 201 0.86 14.33 10.89
CA SER A 201 1.65 13.50 11.79
C SER A 201 2.24 12.30 11.06
N THR A 202 3.54 12.37 10.79
CA THR A 202 4.31 11.26 10.20
C THR A 202 4.48 10.10 11.18
N ARG A 203 4.45 10.36 12.49
CA ARG A 203 4.47 9.31 13.54
C ARG A 203 3.20 8.47 13.51
N LEU A 204 2.03 9.10 13.42
CA LEU A 204 0.77 8.36 13.30
C LEU A 204 0.73 7.52 12.01
N ALA A 205 1.18 8.09 10.90
CA ALA A 205 1.26 7.36 9.63
C ALA A 205 2.23 6.17 9.69
N ALA A 206 3.40 6.32 10.31
CA ALA A 206 4.34 5.22 10.49
C ALA A 206 3.80 4.12 11.40
N MET A 207 3.17 4.48 12.51
CA MET A 207 2.50 3.51 13.39
C MET A 207 1.39 2.78 12.65
N LEU A 208 0.55 3.52 11.91
CA LEU A 208 -0.53 2.92 11.11
C LEU A 208 0.02 1.94 10.07
N LEU A 209 1.10 2.31 9.37
CA LEU A 209 1.77 1.42 8.40
C LEU A 209 2.27 0.13 9.05
N LEU A 210 2.91 0.21 10.22
CA LEU A 210 3.38 -0.95 10.97
C LEU A 210 2.22 -1.82 11.44
N THR A 211 1.15 -1.21 11.97
CA THR A 211 -0.05 -1.92 12.37
C THR A 211 -0.70 -2.63 11.19
N PHE A 212 -0.77 -1.99 10.02
CA PHE A 212 -1.23 -2.61 8.78
C PHE A 212 -0.40 -3.86 8.39
N MET A 213 0.93 -3.85 8.55
CA MET A 213 1.76 -5.04 8.27
C MET A 213 1.44 -6.18 9.24
N VAL A 214 1.37 -5.87 10.54
CA VAL A 214 1.08 -6.86 11.58
C VAL A 214 -0.30 -7.46 11.36
N ASP A 215 -1.29 -6.62 11.06
CA ASP A 215 -2.66 -7.01 10.77
C ASP A 215 -2.75 -7.87 9.50
N ALA A 216 -2.05 -7.49 8.44
CA ALA A 216 -1.97 -8.28 7.20
C ALA A 216 -1.36 -9.67 7.43
N TRP A 217 -0.37 -9.79 8.31
CA TRP A 217 0.22 -11.07 8.69
C TRP A 217 -0.73 -11.92 9.52
N ALA A 218 -1.44 -11.31 10.48
CA ALA A 218 -2.40 -12.00 11.34
C ALA A 218 -3.60 -12.56 10.55
N GLN A 219 -4.00 -11.89 9.46
CA GLN A 219 -5.11 -12.30 8.61
C GLN A 219 -4.72 -13.26 7.47
N LEU A 220 -3.52 -13.84 7.48
CA LEU A 220 -3.16 -14.86 6.50
C LEU A 220 -3.98 -16.15 6.72
N PRO A 221 -4.50 -16.79 5.66
CA PRO A 221 -4.34 -16.45 4.24
C PRO A 221 -5.25 -15.31 3.78
N VAL A 222 -4.81 -14.54 2.78
CA VAL A 222 -5.61 -13.45 2.23
C VAL A 222 -6.74 -14.06 1.38
N HIS A 223 -7.97 -13.55 1.52
CA HIS A 223 -9.13 -14.08 0.76
C HIS A 223 -9.69 -13.10 -0.29
N SER A 224 -9.51 -11.79 -0.15
CA SER A 224 -10.13 -10.79 -1.03
C SER A 224 -9.15 -10.10 -2.00
N ASN A 225 -9.67 -9.62 -3.13
CA ASN A 225 -8.91 -8.82 -4.11
C ASN A 225 -8.36 -7.52 -3.50
N HIS A 226 -9.15 -6.82 -2.69
CA HIS A 226 -8.73 -5.55 -2.11
C HIS A 226 -7.67 -5.73 -1.01
N THR A 227 -7.71 -6.82 -0.25
CA THR A 227 -6.67 -7.11 0.75
C THR A 227 -5.36 -7.49 0.05
N MET A 228 -5.41 -8.22 -1.08
CA MET A 228 -4.21 -8.44 -1.91
C MET A 228 -3.62 -7.11 -2.40
N MET A 229 -4.45 -6.23 -2.97
CA MET A 229 -4.02 -4.91 -3.44
C MET A 229 -3.43 -4.05 -2.31
N LYS A 230 -4.09 -4.02 -1.14
CA LYS A 230 -3.58 -3.40 0.09
C LYS A 230 -2.19 -3.95 0.44
N ASN A 231 -2.05 -5.27 0.51
CA ASN A 231 -0.81 -5.91 0.94
C ASN A 231 0.35 -5.65 -0.02
N VAL A 232 0.11 -5.61 -1.34
CA VAL A 232 1.14 -5.23 -2.31
C VAL A 232 1.57 -3.76 -2.14
N LEU A 233 0.62 -2.84 -1.93
CA LEU A 233 0.93 -1.44 -1.63
C LEU A 233 1.77 -1.32 -0.36
N LEU A 234 1.38 -2.04 0.69
CA LEU A 234 2.03 -2.10 1.98
C LEU A 234 3.49 -2.60 1.88
N LEU A 235 3.73 -3.67 1.13
CA LEU A 235 5.08 -4.18 0.86
C LEU A 235 5.92 -3.16 0.07
N ALA A 236 5.33 -2.49 -0.91
CA ALA A 236 6.02 -1.45 -1.68
C ALA A 236 6.37 -0.24 -0.79
N MET A 237 5.47 0.18 0.09
CA MET A 237 5.72 1.21 1.09
C MET A 237 6.85 0.78 2.04
N ALA A 238 6.86 -0.45 2.54
CA ALA A 238 7.95 -0.93 3.39
C ALA A 238 9.31 -0.91 2.67
N ALA A 239 9.37 -1.42 1.42
CA ALA A 239 10.60 -1.41 0.63
C ALA A 239 11.09 0.02 0.32
N CYS A 240 10.19 0.93 -0.04
CA CYS A 240 10.52 2.34 -0.25
C CYS A 240 10.97 3.03 1.05
N ALA A 241 10.34 2.72 2.19
CA ALA A 241 10.76 3.26 3.48
C ALA A 241 12.19 2.81 3.83
N ILE A 242 12.50 1.52 3.71
CA ILE A 242 13.85 0.97 3.95
C ILE A 242 14.88 1.65 3.03
N ARG A 243 14.55 1.75 1.73
CA ARG A 243 15.42 2.42 0.75
C ARG A 243 15.70 3.87 1.13
N GLN A 244 14.67 4.64 1.50
CA GLN A 244 14.86 6.05 1.83
C GLN A 244 15.51 6.24 3.19
N MET A 245 15.28 5.36 4.16
CA MET A 245 16.07 5.33 5.39
C MET A 245 17.56 5.10 5.06
N TRP A 246 17.87 4.14 4.20
CA TRP A 246 19.25 3.85 3.77
C TRP A 246 19.89 5.02 3.03
N ARG A 247 19.14 5.71 2.16
CA ARG A 247 19.62 6.84 1.35
C ARG A 247 19.66 8.17 2.08
N GLY A 248 19.04 8.29 3.25
CA GLY A 248 18.87 9.60 3.88
C GLY A 248 17.81 10.45 3.16
N GLY A 249 16.69 9.82 2.81
CA GLY A 249 15.56 10.49 2.19
C GLY A 249 14.63 11.13 3.23
N ASP A 250 13.81 12.08 2.77
CA ASP A 250 12.71 12.64 3.55
C ASP A 250 11.37 11.95 3.21
N TRP A 251 10.30 12.41 3.87
CA TRP A 251 8.95 11.90 3.63
C TRP A 251 8.42 12.19 2.22
N SER A 252 8.89 13.26 1.56
CA SER A 252 8.52 13.56 0.18
C SER A 252 9.16 12.56 -0.77
N ALA A 253 10.44 12.25 -0.55
CA ALA A 253 11.18 11.25 -1.30
C ALA A 253 10.60 9.84 -1.09
N PHE A 254 10.16 9.51 0.13
CA PHE A 254 9.40 8.29 0.42
C PHE A 254 8.10 8.22 -0.39
N PHE A 255 7.29 9.29 -0.34
CA PHE A 255 6.04 9.35 -1.09
C PHE A 255 6.25 9.21 -2.60
N ASN A 256 7.24 9.90 -3.15
CA ASN A 256 7.55 9.84 -4.58
C ASN A 256 8.02 8.44 -5.03
N ASP A 257 8.63 7.66 -4.12
CA ASP A 257 9.07 6.31 -4.43
C ASP A 257 7.90 5.30 -4.40
N PHE A 258 6.94 5.36 -3.46
CA PHE A 258 5.84 4.37 -3.45
C PHE A 258 4.60 4.77 -4.26
N ALA A 259 4.33 6.06 -4.46
CA ALA A 259 3.11 6.52 -5.14
C ALA A 259 2.94 5.93 -6.57
N PRO A 260 4.00 5.76 -7.38
CA PRO A 260 3.89 5.08 -8.68
C PRO A 260 3.32 3.67 -8.57
N THR A 261 3.69 2.91 -7.53
CA THR A 261 3.15 1.56 -7.31
C THR A 261 1.65 1.62 -7.07
N GLY A 262 1.16 2.49 -6.18
CA GLY A 262 -0.29 2.63 -5.96
C GLY A 262 -1.06 3.04 -7.22
N ARG A 263 -0.47 3.87 -8.08
CA ARG A 263 -1.05 4.19 -9.39
C ARG A 263 -1.12 2.98 -10.31
N VAL A 264 -0.05 2.19 -10.39
CA VAL A 264 -0.04 0.95 -11.19
C VAL A 264 -1.06 -0.05 -10.64
N LEU A 265 -1.17 -0.23 -9.33
CA LEU A 265 -2.18 -1.10 -8.72
C LEU A 265 -3.60 -0.70 -9.15
N LEU A 266 -3.92 0.60 -9.14
CA LEU A 266 -5.22 1.10 -9.59
C LEU A 266 -5.45 0.87 -11.10
N LEU A 267 -4.46 1.12 -11.95
CA LEU A 267 -4.60 0.89 -13.39
C LEU A 267 -4.76 -0.60 -13.71
N VAL A 268 -3.97 -1.46 -13.08
CA VAL A 268 -4.08 -2.92 -13.21
C VAL A 268 -5.45 -3.40 -12.76
N MET A 269 -5.98 -2.85 -11.65
CA MET A 269 -7.34 -3.10 -11.19
C MET A 269 -8.38 -2.75 -12.25
N TYR A 270 -8.29 -1.59 -12.91
CA TYR A 270 -9.24 -1.24 -13.99
C TYR A 270 -9.06 -2.10 -15.23
N VAL A 271 -7.82 -2.42 -15.62
CA VAL A 271 -7.55 -3.32 -16.75
C VAL A 271 -8.23 -4.67 -16.55
N PHE A 272 -8.01 -5.31 -15.41
CA PHE A 272 -8.62 -6.61 -15.12
C PHE A 272 -10.10 -6.51 -14.75
N GLY A 273 -10.52 -5.38 -14.18
CA GLY A 273 -11.92 -5.05 -13.92
C GLY A 273 -12.74 -5.10 -15.21
N VAL A 274 -12.24 -4.52 -16.30
CA VAL A 274 -12.87 -4.59 -17.63
C VAL A 274 -12.62 -5.94 -18.28
N PHE A 275 -11.36 -6.37 -18.36
CA PHE A 275 -10.95 -7.55 -19.11
C PHE A 275 -11.70 -8.80 -18.66
N HIS A 276 -11.78 -9.07 -17.35
CA HIS A 276 -12.51 -10.23 -16.85
C HIS A 276 -14.01 -10.17 -17.14
N LYS A 277 -14.61 -8.99 -17.30
CA LYS A 277 -16.03 -8.78 -17.60
C LYS A 277 -16.37 -8.95 -19.09
N ILE A 278 -15.37 -9.11 -19.97
CA ILE A 278 -15.57 -9.41 -21.40
C ILE A 278 -15.84 -10.92 -21.57
N ASN A 279 -16.97 -11.38 -21.04
CA ASN A 279 -17.41 -12.77 -21.06
C ASN A 279 -18.93 -12.87 -21.26
N THR A 280 -19.42 -14.05 -21.61
CA THR A 280 -20.84 -14.28 -21.92
C THR A 280 -21.76 -14.06 -20.72
N GLY A 281 -21.33 -14.40 -19.50
CA GLY A 281 -22.16 -14.27 -18.30
C GLY A 281 -22.33 -12.83 -17.82
N PHE A 282 -21.29 -11.99 -17.92
CA PHE A 282 -21.39 -10.59 -17.49
C PHE A 282 -22.26 -9.76 -18.44
N LEU A 283 -22.28 -10.12 -19.72
CA LEU A 283 -23.06 -9.43 -20.76
C LEU A 283 -24.52 -9.87 -20.83
N ASP A 284 -24.88 -10.94 -20.10
CA ASP A 284 -26.23 -11.47 -20.03
C ASP A 284 -27.00 -10.81 -18.85
N PRO A 285 -28.05 -10.00 -19.11
CA PRO A 285 -28.78 -9.31 -18.06
C PRO A 285 -29.51 -10.23 -17.07
N GLU A 286 -29.74 -11.50 -17.39
CA GLU A 286 -30.39 -12.44 -16.48
C GLU A 286 -29.48 -12.87 -15.33
N VAL A 287 -28.16 -12.97 -15.60
CA VAL A 287 -27.17 -13.46 -14.63
C VAL A 287 -26.06 -12.46 -14.29
N SER A 288 -26.00 -11.33 -14.99
CA SER A 288 -24.91 -10.36 -14.85
C SER A 288 -24.77 -9.85 -13.42
N CYS A 289 -23.54 -9.85 -12.94
CA CYS A 289 -23.21 -9.24 -11.66
C CYS A 289 -23.50 -7.74 -11.61
N ALA A 290 -23.47 -7.01 -12.73
CA ALA A 290 -23.85 -5.59 -12.72
C ALA A 290 -25.32 -5.40 -12.33
N VAL A 291 -26.20 -6.25 -12.85
CA VAL A 291 -27.64 -6.25 -12.55
C VAL A 291 -27.90 -6.74 -11.14
N ALA A 292 -27.23 -7.83 -10.76
CA ALA A 292 -27.39 -8.40 -9.43
C ALA A 292 -26.97 -7.39 -8.34
N LEU A 293 -25.86 -6.67 -8.55
CA LEU A 293 -25.40 -5.60 -7.65
C LEU A 293 -26.31 -4.37 -7.65
N TRP A 294 -26.93 -4.06 -8.77
CA TRP A 294 -27.93 -2.99 -8.84
C TRP A 294 -29.13 -3.28 -7.94
N ARG A 295 -29.57 -4.53 -7.89
CA ARG A 295 -30.70 -4.96 -7.03
C ARG A 295 -30.39 -4.84 -5.53
N GLU A 296 -29.10 -4.81 -5.16
CA GLU A 296 -28.62 -4.56 -3.79
C GLU A 296 -28.54 -3.06 -3.42
N MET A 297 -28.92 -2.15 -4.32
CA MET A 297 -28.96 -0.72 -4.03
C MET A 297 -30.08 -0.35 -3.04
N PRO A 298 -30.00 0.82 -2.38
CA PRO A 298 -31.04 1.27 -1.45
C PRO A 298 -32.42 1.32 -2.11
N ALA A 299 -33.49 1.10 -1.32
CA ALA A 299 -34.85 0.95 -1.83
C ALA A 299 -35.32 2.10 -2.74
N PHE A 300 -34.86 3.32 -2.50
CA PHE A 300 -35.19 4.49 -3.31
C PHE A 300 -34.61 4.47 -4.74
N MET A 301 -33.71 3.54 -5.07
CA MET A 301 -33.16 3.36 -6.43
C MET A 301 -33.95 2.34 -7.26
N ARG A 302 -34.90 1.61 -6.66
CA ARG A 302 -35.67 0.55 -7.34
C ARG A 302 -36.54 1.05 -8.50
N TRP A 303 -36.89 2.33 -8.55
CA TRP A 303 -37.73 2.89 -9.62
C TRP A 303 -37.09 2.86 -11.01
N ILE A 304 -35.77 2.69 -11.11
CA ILE A 304 -35.04 2.50 -12.37
C ILE A 304 -34.58 1.06 -12.61
N ASP A 305 -35.08 0.08 -11.84
CA ASP A 305 -34.77 -1.34 -12.05
C ASP A 305 -35.63 -1.95 -13.17
N PHE A 306 -35.29 -1.66 -14.43
CA PHE A 306 -35.97 -2.18 -15.62
C PHE A 306 -34.97 -2.64 -16.69
N THR A 307 -35.43 -3.44 -17.67
CA THR A 307 -34.56 -4.14 -18.65
C THR A 307 -33.60 -3.23 -19.40
N ALA A 308 -34.05 -2.06 -19.88
CA ALA A 308 -33.15 -1.12 -20.56
C ALA A 308 -32.07 -0.56 -19.61
N PHE A 309 -32.37 -0.38 -18.32
CA PHE A 309 -31.39 0.02 -17.33
C PHE A 309 -30.41 -1.12 -16.99
N HIS A 310 -30.83 -2.38 -17.03
CA HIS A 310 -29.92 -3.53 -16.86
C HIS A 310 -28.78 -3.51 -17.88
N HIS A 311 -29.08 -3.26 -19.14
CA HIS A 311 -28.06 -3.06 -20.17
C HIS A 311 -27.20 -1.81 -19.90
N ALA A 312 -27.81 -0.71 -19.44
CA ALA A 312 -27.06 0.48 -19.07
C ALA A 312 -26.08 0.23 -17.92
N ALA A 313 -26.45 -0.59 -16.92
CA ALA A 313 -25.56 -0.97 -15.83
C ALA A 313 -24.38 -1.84 -16.32
N ILE A 314 -24.65 -2.82 -17.20
CA ILE A 314 -23.64 -3.70 -17.80
C ILE A 314 -22.63 -2.90 -18.63
N TYR A 315 -23.12 -2.24 -19.70
CA TYR A 315 -22.25 -1.52 -20.63
C TYR A 315 -21.69 -0.24 -20.02
N GLY A 316 -22.45 0.44 -19.16
CA GLY A 316 -21.99 1.60 -18.41
C GLY A 316 -20.81 1.28 -17.51
N THR A 317 -20.80 0.11 -16.86
CA THR A 317 -19.64 -0.35 -16.08
C THR A 317 -18.39 -0.48 -16.95
N LEU A 318 -18.50 -1.18 -18.08
CA LEU A 318 -17.37 -1.37 -19.02
C LEU A 318 -16.85 -0.03 -19.57
N VAL A 319 -17.76 0.85 -19.97
CA VAL A 319 -17.43 2.17 -20.53
C VAL A 319 -16.78 3.06 -19.47
N ILE A 320 -17.37 3.18 -18.28
CA ILE A 320 -16.86 4.04 -17.21
C ILE A 320 -15.50 3.55 -16.71
N GLU A 321 -15.33 2.25 -16.45
CA GLU A 321 -14.04 1.68 -16.03
C GLU A 321 -12.95 1.93 -17.10
N THR A 322 -13.28 1.75 -18.38
CA THR A 322 -12.36 2.04 -19.50
C THR A 322 -12.02 3.52 -19.61
N LEU A 323 -13.02 4.41 -19.48
CA LEU A 323 -12.81 5.86 -19.52
C LEU A 323 -11.93 6.33 -18.37
N ILE A 324 -12.14 5.83 -17.15
CA ILE A 324 -11.30 6.15 -16.00
C ILE A 324 -9.85 5.70 -16.27
N LEU A 325 -9.65 4.45 -16.72
CA LEU A 325 -8.33 3.91 -17.07
C LEU A 325 -7.58 4.80 -18.06
N VAL A 326 -8.19 5.11 -19.20
CA VAL A 326 -7.56 5.90 -20.27
C VAL A 326 -7.32 7.34 -19.80
N CYS A 327 -8.31 7.95 -19.13
CA CYS A 327 -8.25 9.35 -18.74
C CYS A 327 -7.31 9.62 -17.55
N LEU A 328 -7.00 8.62 -16.71
CA LEU A 328 -6.02 8.75 -15.62
C LEU A 328 -4.58 8.89 -16.14
N VAL A 329 -4.25 8.18 -17.23
CA VAL A 329 -2.92 8.21 -17.84
C VAL A 329 -2.69 9.54 -18.55
N LEU A 330 -3.72 10.07 -19.19
CA LEU A 330 -3.69 11.34 -19.93
C LEU A 330 -3.70 12.54 -18.97
N PRO A 331 -2.63 13.38 -18.92
CA PRO A 331 -2.53 14.47 -17.95
C PRO A 331 -3.69 15.47 -17.99
N ARG A 332 -4.19 15.79 -19.20
CA ARG A 332 -5.26 16.79 -19.40
C ARG A 332 -6.62 16.35 -18.86
N THR A 333 -6.89 15.05 -18.85
CA THR A 333 -8.18 14.48 -18.41
C THR A 333 -8.13 13.93 -16.99
N ARG A 334 -6.95 13.87 -16.37
CA ARG A 334 -6.72 13.18 -15.10
C ARG A 334 -7.61 13.68 -13.96
N THR A 335 -7.80 14.99 -13.82
CA THR A 335 -8.67 15.55 -12.77
C THR A 335 -10.11 15.06 -12.93
N VAL A 336 -10.61 14.97 -14.17
CA VAL A 336 -11.95 14.44 -14.47
C VAL A 336 -12.01 12.95 -14.18
N ALA A 337 -10.98 12.20 -14.58
CA ALA A 337 -10.88 10.76 -14.31
C ALA A 337 -10.87 10.44 -12.80
N ILE A 338 -10.16 11.24 -12.00
CA ILE A 338 -10.16 11.11 -10.53
C ILE A 338 -11.56 11.36 -9.97
N GLY A 339 -12.23 12.45 -10.40
CA GLY A 339 -13.59 12.75 -9.97
C GLY A 339 -14.60 11.65 -10.37
N LEU A 340 -14.53 11.18 -11.62
CA LEU A 340 -15.36 10.09 -12.14
C LEU A 340 -15.11 8.78 -11.39
N GLY A 341 -13.85 8.44 -11.13
CA GLY A 341 -13.48 7.25 -10.36
C GLY A 341 -13.97 7.30 -8.92
N ILE A 342 -13.83 8.45 -8.24
CA ILE A 342 -14.41 8.64 -6.90
C ILE A 342 -15.93 8.48 -6.94
N ALA A 343 -16.62 9.10 -7.91
CA ALA A 343 -18.07 8.98 -8.05
C ALA A 343 -18.54 7.55 -8.33
N PHE A 344 -17.85 6.84 -9.23
CA PHE A 344 -18.13 5.45 -9.57
C PHE A 344 -17.94 4.52 -8.35
N HIS A 345 -16.84 4.66 -7.62
CA HIS A 345 -16.61 3.86 -6.42
C HIS A 345 -17.55 4.23 -5.27
N SER A 346 -17.93 5.49 -5.14
CA SER A 346 -19.01 5.88 -4.23
C SER A 346 -20.32 5.19 -4.60
N LEU A 347 -20.72 5.19 -5.88
CA LEU A 347 -21.92 4.48 -6.34
C LEU A 347 -21.85 2.98 -6.01
N LEU A 348 -20.72 2.32 -6.29
CA LEU A 348 -20.56 0.89 -5.95
C LEU A 348 -20.72 0.61 -4.45
N ALA A 349 -20.20 1.50 -3.59
CA ALA A 349 -20.34 1.36 -2.16
C ALA A 349 -21.79 1.48 -1.65
N LEU A 350 -22.73 2.02 -2.43
CA LEU A 350 -24.16 2.06 -2.08
C LEU A 350 -24.82 0.69 -2.19
N SER A 351 -24.26 -0.24 -2.97
CA SER A 351 -24.74 -1.62 -2.91
C SER A 351 -24.51 -2.13 -1.49
N GLY A 352 -25.53 -2.74 -0.87
CA GLY A 352 -25.50 -3.20 0.52
C GLY A 352 -24.44 -4.27 0.86
N TYR A 353 -23.51 -4.54 -0.06
CA TYR A 353 -22.43 -5.49 0.09
C TYR A 353 -21.25 -4.92 0.89
N ALA A 354 -21.00 -5.54 2.04
CA ALA A 354 -20.08 -5.06 3.09
C ALA A 354 -18.68 -4.66 2.61
N MET A 355 -18.09 -5.42 1.69
CA MET A 355 -16.71 -5.18 1.24
C MET A 355 -16.57 -4.02 0.25
N TYR A 356 -17.65 -3.50 -0.34
CA TYR A 356 -17.50 -2.40 -1.29
C TYR A 356 -17.13 -1.08 -0.64
N VAL A 357 -17.59 -0.80 0.58
CA VAL A 357 -17.15 0.39 1.31
C VAL A 357 -15.63 0.34 1.53
N VAL A 358 -15.10 -0.82 1.91
CA VAL A 358 -13.66 -1.05 2.12
C VAL A 358 -12.87 -0.95 0.81
N PHE A 359 -13.34 -1.62 -0.26
CA PHE A 359 -12.70 -1.55 -1.56
C PHE A 359 -12.72 -0.14 -2.16
N SER A 360 -13.85 0.56 -2.03
CA SER A 360 -14.04 1.90 -2.59
C SER A 360 -13.17 2.93 -1.89
N THR A 361 -13.03 2.85 -0.57
CA THR A 361 -12.15 3.75 0.19
C THR A 361 -10.67 3.50 -0.13
N LEU A 362 -10.26 2.24 -0.34
CA LEU A 362 -8.92 1.92 -0.85
C LEU A 362 -8.71 2.50 -2.26
N SER A 363 -9.67 2.28 -3.17
CA SER A 363 -9.61 2.79 -4.53
C SER A 363 -9.49 4.32 -4.55
N ILE A 364 -10.28 5.03 -3.74
CA ILE A 364 -10.21 6.49 -3.59
C ILE A 364 -8.83 6.93 -3.08
N ALA A 365 -8.25 6.21 -2.12
CA ALA A 365 -6.88 6.49 -1.66
C ALA A 365 -5.85 6.35 -2.78
N LEU A 366 -6.02 5.37 -3.68
CA LEU A 366 -5.15 5.22 -4.86
C LEU A 366 -5.40 6.31 -5.91
N HIS A 367 -6.64 6.75 -6.11
CA HIS A 367 -6.96 7.87 -7.01
C HIS A 367 -6.28 9.17 -6.57
N VAL A 368 -6.19 9.42 -5.25
CA VAL A 368 -5.50 10.59 -4.70
C VAL A 368 -4.00 10.61 -5.10
N LEU A 369 -3.38 9.45 -5.34
CA LEU A 369 -1.98 9.39 -5.78
C LEU A 369 -1.76 9.95 -7.19
N PHE A 370 -2.81 10.10 -8.00
CA PHE A 370 -2.76 10.73 -9.31
C PHE A 370 -2.83 12.27 -9.26
N ILE A 371 -3.10 12.87 -8.10
CA ILE A 371 -3.13 14.32 -7.94
C ILE A 371 -1.70 14.88 -7.96
N GLU A 372 -1.44 15.84 -8.85
CA GLU A 372 -0.14 16.49 -8.96
C GLU A 372 0.17 17.38 -7.77
N ARG A 373 1.46 17.65 -7.52
CA ARG A 373 1.93 18.41 -6.37
C ARG A 373 1.29 19.81 -6.27
N GLU A 374 1.25 20.54 -7.38
CA GLU A 374 0.63 21.86 -7.42
C GLU A 374 -0.87 21.81 -7.20
N SER A 375 -1.56 20.86 -7.84
CA SER A 375 -2.99 20.66 -7.65
C SER A 375 -3.32 20.30 -6.21
N ALA A 376 -2.53 19.43 -5.58
CA ALA A 376 -2.70 19.09 -4.17
C ALA A 376 -2.52 20.32 -3.27
N ALA A 377 -1.50 21.15 -3.52
CA ALA A 377 -1.28 22.37 -2.76
C ALA A 377 -2.46 23.35 -2.90
N ARG A 378 -2.99 23.52 -4.12
CA ARG A 378 -4.19 24.35 -4.37
C ARG A 378 -5.44 23.82 -3.66
N ILE A 379 -5.68 22.51 -3.69
CA ILE A 379 -6.81 21.87 -2.99
C ILE A 379 -6.71 22.17 -1.49
N LEU A 380 -5.55 21.93 -0.87
CA LEU A 380 -5.36 22.16 0.56
C LEU A 380 -5.44 23.65 0.95
N ALA A 381 -5.01 24.55 0.07
CA ALA A 381 -5.10 26.00 0.27
C ALA A 381 -6.50 26.59 0.01
N SER A 382 -7.41 25.80 -0.56
CA SER A 382 -8.74 26.28 -0.93
C SER A 382 -9.57 26.71 0.30
N PRO A 383 -10.42 27.75 0.19
CA PRO A 383 -11.32 28.15 1.27
C PRO A 383 -12.15 27.01 1.88
N PRO A 384 -12.81 26.11 1.11
CA PRO A 384 -13.61 25.04 1.70
C PRO A 384 -12.75 24.03 2.47
N TRP A 385 -11.56 23.68 1.96
CA TRP A 385 -10.67 22.76 2.66
C TRP A 385 -10.18 23.36 3.98
N ARG A 386 -9.75 24.63 3.96
CA ARG A 386 -9.32 25.34 5.18
C ARG A 386 -10.47 25.48 6.18
N ALA A 387 -11.69 25.75 5.73
CA ALA A 387 -12.86 25.82 6.59
C ALA A 387 -13.20 24.46 7.22
N MET A 388 -13.17 23.37 6.43
CA MET A 388 -13.33 22.00 6.95
C MET A 388 -12.27 21.71 8.02
N ARG A 389 -11.00 22.03 7.73
CA ARG A 389 -9.89 21.78 8.65
C ARG A 389 -10.02 22.59 9.95
N ALA A 390 -10.30 23.88 9.84
CA ALA A 390 -10.51 24.75 10.99
C ALA A 390 -11.66 24.25 11.87
N ARG A 391 -12.75 23.75 11.28
CA ARG A 391 -13.85 23.12 12.02
C ARG A 391 -13.42 21.86 12.75
N LEU A 392 -12.68 20.96 12.09
CA LEU A 392 -12.15 19.74 12.71
C LEU A 392 -11.11 20.02 13.82
N ASP A 393 -10.46 21.18 13.80
CA ASP A 393 -9.53 21.58 14.86
C ASP A 393 -10.24 22.09 16.12
N MET A 394 -11.51 22.51 16.03
CA MET A 394 -12.34 22.87 17.19
C MET A 394 -12.79 21.63 17.99
N PRO A 395 -13.00 21.74 19.32
CA PRO A 395 -13.51 20.63 20.13
C PRO A 395 -14.84 20.06 19.62
N SER A 396 -15.76 20.91 19.17
CA SER A 396 -17.04 20.51 18.60
C SER A 396 -16.90 19.72 17.29
N GLY A 397 -15.95 20.09 16.43
CA GLY A 397 -15.68 19.34 15.20
C GLY A 397 -15.00 17.99 15.46
N ARG A 398 -14.12 17.91 16.46
CA ARG A 398 -13.56 16.62 16.90
C ARG A 398 -14.65 15.72 17.49
N ALA A 399 -15.52 16.27 18.32
CA ALA A 399 -16.68 15.55 18.86
C ALA A 399 -17.60 15.06 17.73
N ALA A 400 -17.86 15.89 16.71
CA ALA A 400 -18.66 15.49 15.55
C ALA A 400 -18.01 14.35 14.75
N LEU A 401 -16.69 14.37 14.54
CA LEU A 401 -15.97 13.27 13.88
C LEU A 401 -16.07 11.96 14.69
N LEU A 402 -15.91 12.04 16.02
CA LEU A 402 -16.04 10.88 16.90
C LEU A 402 -17.48 10.35 16.94
N ALA A 403 -18.47 11.24 16.96
CA ALA A 403 -19.88 10.88 16.87
C ALA A 403 -20.21 10.21 15.54
N TRP A 404 -19.66 10.72 14.42
CA TRP A 404 -19.78 10.07 13.11
C TRP A 404 -19.12 8.69 13.10
N ALA A 405 -17.92 8.55 13.65
CA ALA A 405 -17.24 7.24 13.75
C ALA A 405 -18.06 6.25 14.61
N ALA A 406 -18.66 6.72 15.71
CA ALA A 406 -19.56 5.92 16.54
C ALA A 406 -20.83 5.50 15.80
N LEU A 407 -21.46 6.41 15.05
CA LEU A 407 -22.61 6.10 14.19
C LEU A 407 -22.26 5.00 13.18
N VAL A 408 -21.16 5.18 12.44
CA VAL A 408 -20.70 4.18 11.47
C VAL A 408 -20.41 2.84 12.15
N THR A 409 -19.83 2.85 13.35
CA THR A 409 -19.59 1.62 14.14
C THR A 409 -20.90 0.89 14.44
N VAL A 410 -21.94 1.61 14.90
CA VAL A 410 -23.27 1.02 15.17
C VAL A 410 -23.91 0.47 13.90
N LEU A 411 -23.82 1.20 12.78
CA LEU A 411 -24.38 0.75 11.50
C LEU A 411 -23.69 -0.53 10.99
N VAL A 412 -22.36 -0.60 11.08
CA VAL A 412 -21.60 -1.81 10.72
C VAL A 412 -21.94 -2.97 11.66
N TRP A 413 -22.04 -2.73 12.96
CA TRP A 413 -22.45 -3.73 13.97
C TRP A 413 -23.81 -4.36 13.63
N ASN A 414 -24.76 -3.53 13.20
CA ASN A 414 -26.10 -3.97 12.79
C ASN A 414 -26.16 -4.61 11.39
N GLY A 415 -25.05 -4.63 10.64
CA GLY A 415 -25.02 -5.10 9.25
C GLY A 415 -25.73 -4.16 8.25
N SER A 416 -25.99 -2.91 8.63
CA SER A 416 -26.70 -1.89 7.85
C SER A 416 -25.79 -1.20 6.83
N TYR A 417 -25.26 -1.96 5.87
CA TYR A 417 -24.21 -1.48 4.95
C TYR A 417 -24.66 -0.40 3.96
N SER A 418 -25.93 -0.40 3.57
CA SER A 418 -26.52 0.67 2.75
C SER A 418 -26.53 2.00 3.52
N GLU A 419 -26.82 1.96 4.81
CA GLU A 419 -26.79 3.12 5.71
C GLU A 419 -25.36 3.54 6.02
N VAL A 420 -24.43 2.60 6.19
CA VAL A 420 -22.98 2.90 6.26
C VAL A 420 -22.58 3.68 5.01
N ALA A 421 -23.01 3.20 3.83
CA ALA A 421 -22.73 3.83 2.55
C ALA A 421 -23.25 5.29 2.52
N LEU A 422 -24.49 5.53 2.94
CA LEU A 422 -25.05 6.87 3.03
C LEU A 422 -24.33 7.75 4.07
N ALA A 423 -23.92 7.20 5.21
CA ALA A 423 -23.27 7.94 6.28
C ALA A 423 -21.86 8.42 5.89
N TRP A 424 -21.13 7.70 5.03
CA TRP A 424 -19.81 8.15 4.57
C TRP A 424 -19.86 9.00 3.29
N MET A 425 -20.93 8.95 2.48
CA MET A 425 -21.08 9.68 1.20
C MET A 425 -20.65 11.15 1.18
N PRO A 426 -20.93 11.96 2.23
CA PRO A 426 -20.50 13.35 2.23
C PRO A 426 -18.99 13.53 2.09
N VAL A 427 -18.19 12.57 2.54
CA VAL A 427 -16.71 12.63 2.50
C VAL A 427 -16.15 12.52 1.06
N PRO A 428 -16.41 11.45 0.28
CA PRO A 428 -15.96 11.37 -1.10
C PRO A 428 -16.63 12.41 -1.99
N ALA A 429 -17.89 12.80 -1.73
CA ALA A 429 -18.56 13.87 -2.48
C ALA A 429 -17.83 15.22 -2.30
N PHE A 430 -17.48 15.58 -1.06
CA PHE A 430 -16.68 16.76 -0.77
C PHE A 430 -15.31 16.69 -1.45
N LEU A 431 -14.63 15.54 -1.35
CA LEU A 431 -13.32 15.32 -1.96
C LEU A 431 -13.37 15.47 -3.49
N ALA A 432 -14.34 14.84 -4.17
CA ALA A 432 -14.54 14.95 -5.60
C ALA A 432 -14.84 16.40 -6.02
N TRP A 433 -15.68 17.11 -5.26
CA TRP A 433 -16.01 18.50 -5.53
C TRP A 433 -14.79 19.43 -5.41
N VAL A 434 -13.98 19.33 -4.34
CA VAL A 434 -12.77 20.16 -4.20
C VAL A 434 -11.72 19.81 -5.26
N ILE A 435 -11.58 18.54 -5.64
CA ILE A 435 -10.69 18.12 -6.73
C ILE A 435 -11.15 18.71 -8.06
N PHE A 436 -12.44 18.65 -8.36
CA PHE A 436 -12.98 19.19 -9.61
C PHE A 436 -12.81 20.71 -9.69
N ARG A 437 -13.03 21.42 -8.57
CA ARG A 437 -12.98 22.89 -8.51
C ARG A 437 -11.55 23.44 -8.47
N TYR A 438 -10.64 22.80 -7.73
CA TYR A 438 -9.30 23.36 -7.43
C TYR A 438 -8.14 22.49 -7.95
N GLY A 439 -8.41 21.27 -8.41
CA GLY A 439 -7.41 20.29 -8.83
C GLY A 439 -7.04 20.30 -10.32
N ARG A 440 -7.65 21.19 -11.13
CA ARG A 440 -7.30 21.34 -12.56
C ARG A 440 -5.85 21.81 -12.69
N THR A 441 -5.12 21.23 -13.63
CA THR A 441 -3.76 21.66 -14.00
C THR A 441 -3.83 22.93 -14.83
N THR A 442 -3.24 24.02 -14.34
CA THR A 442 -3.28 25.34 -14.99
C THR A 442 -2.08 25.61 -15.90
N HIS A 443 -1.02 24.81 -15.80
CA HIS A 443 0.19 24.92 -16.60
C HIS A 443 0.35 23.72 -17.53
N ALA A 444 1.16 23.87 -18.58
CA ALA A 444 1.57 22.75 -19.41
C ALA A 444 2.14 21.65 -18.49
N PRO A 445 1.65 20.40 -18.57
CA PRO A 445 2.12 19.33 -17.69
C PRO A 445 3.62 19.18 -17.91
N THR A 446 4.42 19.42 -16.87
CA THR A 446 5.81 18.99 -16.89
C THR A 446 5.76 17.47 -17.03
N PRO A 447 6.40 16.86 -18.05
CA PRO A 447 6.39 15.42 -18.20
C PRO A 447 6.96 14.83 -16.90
N ALA A 448 6.11 14.20 -16.09
CA ALA A 448 6.53 13.56 -14.86
C ALA A 448 7.24 12.27 -15.28
N PRO A 449 8.59 12.18 -15.19
CA PRO A 449 9.33 11.02 -15.69
C PRO A 449 9.03 9.71 -14.94
N ARG A 450 8.14 9.76 -13.94
CA ARG A 450 7.85 8.70 -12.97
C ARG A 450 6.37 8.59 -12.62
N LEU A 451 5.46 8.82 -13.58
CA LEU A 451 4.03 8.61 -13.32
C LEU A 451 3.77 7.17 -12.83
N LEU A 452 4.32 6.18 -13.54
CA LEU A 452 4.12 4.74 -13.27
C LEU A 452 5.37 4.02 -12.78
N TRP A 453 6.53 4.67 -12.83
CA TRP A 453 7.82 4.06 -12.50
C TRP A 453 8.37 4.57 -11.17
N SER A 454 8.63 3.66 -10.24
CA SER A 454 9.28 3.95 -8.97
C SER A 454 10.79 4.08 -9.13
N GLY A 455 11.41 4.94 -8.31
CA GLY A 455 12.85 4.92 -8.09
C GLY A 455 13.34 3.69 -7.30
N CYS A 456 12.43 2.90 -6.72
CA CYS A 456 12.70 1.69 -5.96
C CYS A 456 12.45 0.45 -6.84
N LEU A 457 13.50 -0.33 -7.13
CA LEU A 457 13.38 -1.54 -7.95
C LEU A 457 12.40 -2.56 -7.35
N ALA A 458 12.46 -2.79 -6.04
CA ALA A 458 11.55 -3.72 -5.35
C ALA A 458 10.07 -3.32 -5.53
N ALA A 459 9.76 -2.03 -5.50
CA ALA A 459 8.41 -1.54 -5.72
C ALA A 459 7.92 -1.78 -7.16
N ASN A 460 8.81 -1.63 -8.17
CA ASN A 460 8.49 -1.97 -9.56
C ASN A 460 8.29 -3.48 -9.77
N LEU A 461 9.10 -4.32 -9.11
CA LEU A 461 8.93 -5.78 -9.15
C LEU A 461 7.59 -6.19 -8.54
N LEU A 462 7.18 -5.59 -7.42
CA LEU A 462 5.87 -5.83 -6.81
C LEU A 462 4.71 -5.41 -7.73
N SER A 463 4.83 -4.26 -8.41
CA SER A 463 3.86 -3.84 -9.42
C SER A 463 3.74 -4.83 -10.58
N LEU A 464 4.87 -5.36 -11.08
CA LEU A 464 4.89 -6.36 -12.13
C LEU A 464 4.26 -7.68 -11.67
N LEU A 465 4.59 -8.15 -10.46
CA LEU A 465 4.00 -9.35 -9.89
C LEU A 465 2.48 -9.23 -9.74
N PHE A 466 1.98 -8.04 -9.34
CA PHE A 466 0.55 -7.79 -9.25
C PHE A 466 -0.15 -7.79 -10.61
N LEU A 467 0.50 -7.25 -11.66
CA LEU A 467 0.02 -7.34 -13.04
C LEU A 467 -0.09 -8.81 -13.49
N VAL A 468 0.97 -9.60 -13.28
CA VAL A 468 1.01 -11.03 -13.64
C VAL A 468 -0.06 -11.82 -12.86
N ASN A 469 -0.30 -11.46 -11.60
CA ASN A 469 -1.34 -12.10 -10.78
C ASN A 469 -2.75 -11.98 -11.38
N GLY A 470 -3.06 -10.92 -12.14
CA GLY A 470 -4.34 -10.81 -12.86
C GLY A 470 -4.51 -11.81 -14.00
N PHE A 471 -3.40 -12.29 -14.58
CA PHE A 471 -3.42 -13.35 -15.59
C PHE A 471 -3.49 -14.76 -15.01
N ALA A 472 -3.31 -14.92 -13.70
CA ALA A 472 -3.23 -16.24 -13.06
C ALA A 472 -4.41 -17.19 -13.34
N PRO A 473 -5.67 -16.73 -13.49
CA PRO A 473 -6.79 -17.60 -13.84
C PRO A 473 -6.65 -18.20 -15.24
N TYR A 474 -6.22 -17.41 -16.22
CA TYR A 474 -6.02 -17.87 -17.60
C TYR A 474 -4.81 -18.79 -17.74
N LEU A 475 -3.84 -18.67 -16.82
CA LEU A 475 -2.73 -19.60 -16.72
C LEU A 475 -3.11 -20.94 -16.10
N GLY A 476 -4.34 -21.06 -15.57
CA GLY A 476 -4.79 -22.22 -14.81
C GLY A 476 -4.16 -22.33 -13.42
N LEU A 477 -3.55 -21.25 -12.92
CA LEU A 477 -2.77 -21.25 -11.69
C LEU A 477 -3.64 -21.09 -10.43
N LYS A 478 -4.57 -20.13 -10.45
CA LYS A 478 -5.49 -19.83 -9.35
C LYS A 478 -6.64 -18.94 -9.81
N THR A 479 -7.80 -19.01 -9.15
CA THR A 479 -8.97 -18.16 -9.47
C THR A 479 -9.26 -17.09 -8.42
N ALA A 480 -8.93 -17.33 -7.15
CA ALA A 480 -9.12 -16.33 -6.12
C ALA A 480 -8.04 -15.24 -6.17
N GLN A 481 -8.40 -14.02 -5.74
CA GLN A 481 -7.48 -12.88 -5.60
C GLN A 481 -6.74 -12.51 -6.89
N SER A 482 -7.37 -12.76 -8.02
CA SER A 482 -6.85 -12.55 -9.37
C SER A 482 -7.42 -11.28 -10.00
N LEU A 483 -8.03 -10.39 -9.21
CA LEU A 483 -8.77 -9.22 -9.68
C LEU A 483 -10.06 -9.57 -10.44
N ASN A 484 -10.51 -10.81 -10.36
CA ASN A 484 -11.85 -11.23 -10.75
C ASN A 484 -12.90 -10.63 -9.78
N MET A 485 -13.38 -9.43 -10.08
CA MET A 485 -14.27 -8.61 -9.25
C MET A 485 -15.70 -8.67 -9.78
N PHE A 486 -16.50 -9.64 -9.29
CA PHE A 486 -17.89 -9.82 -9.72
C PHE A 486 -18.02 -9.80 -11.25
N ALA A 487 -17.18 -10.58 -11.92
CA ALA A 487 -17.07 -10.53 -13.36
C ALA A 487 -17.85 -11.64 -14.07
N ASN A 488 -18.57 -12.54 -13.38
CA ASN A 488 -19.16 -13.75 -13.98
C ASN A 488 -18.14 -14.62 -14.75
N LEU A 489 -16.83 -14.51 -14.44
CA LEU A 489 -15.79 -15.26 -15.13
C LEU A 489 -15.82 -16.73 -14.69
N ARG A 490 -15.83 -17.64 -15.66
CA ARG A 490 -15.69 -19.09 -15.49
C ARG A 490 -14.57 -19.60 -16.39
N LEU A 491 -13.64 -20.32 -15.77
CA LEU A 491 -12.44 -20.87 -16.40
C LEU A 491 -12.19 -22.33 -16.01
N GLU A 492 -13.11 -22.92 -15.25
CA GLU A 492 -12.97 -24.25 -14.66
C GLU A 492 -13.59 -25.36 -15.52
N ALA A 493 -13.19 -26.60 -15.23
CA ALA A 493 -13.64 -27.81 -15.93
C ALA A 493 -13.35 -27.79 -17.45
N GLY A 494 -12.19 -27.25 -17.83
CA GLY A 494 -11.75 -27.21 -19.23
C GLY A 494 -12.57 -26.29 -20.13
N ALA A 495 -13.33 -25.36 -19.56
CA ALA A 495 -14.13 -24.39 -20.30
C ALA A 495 -13.64 -22.95 -20.04
N SER A 496 -13.90 -22.05 -20.99
CA SER A 496 -13.75 -20.61 -20.77
C SER A 496 -14.96 -19.89 -21.34
N ASN A 497 -15.61 -19.07 -20.52
CA ASN A 497 -16.71 -18.22 -20.97
C ASN A 497 -16.24 -16.84 -21.48
N HIS A 498 -14.93 -16.59 -21.48
CA HIS A 498 -14.35 -15.33 -21.89
C HIS A 498 -14.37 -15.16 -23.41
N LEU A 499 -14.75 -13.98 -23.91
CA LEU A 499 -14.97 -13.79 -25.36
C LEU A 499 -13.67 -13.69 -26.16
N ILE A 500 -12.60 -13.20 -25.55
CA ILE A 500 -11.24 -13.12 -26.13
C ILE A 500 -10.43 -14.40 -25.86
N PHE A 501 -10.26 -14.81 -24.60
CA PHE A 501 -9.53 -16.02 -24.19
C PHE A 501 -10.46 -17.24 -24.13
N ARG A 502 -10.89 -17.75 -25.29
CA ARG A 502 -11.87 -18.84 -25.39
C ARG A 502 -11.31 -20.23 -25.10
N ASN A 503 -9.99 -20.40 -25.24
CA ASN A 503 -9.35 -21.68 -24.96
C ASN A 503 -9.36 -21.97 -23.45
N PRO A 504 -9.35 -23.26 -23.07
CA PRO A 504 -9.19 -23.65 -21.67
C PRO A 504 -7.91 -23.05 -21.07
N PRO A 505 -7.90 -22.70 -19.78
CA PRO A 505 -6.71 -22.17 -19.12
C PRO A 505 -5.52 -23.12 -19.17
N GLY A 506 -4.31 -22.55 -19.20
CA GLY A 506 -3.07 -23.31 -19.17
C GLY A 506 -1.84 -22.40 -19.12
N PRO A 507 -0.66 -22.92 -18.76
CA PRO A 507 -0.31 -24.35 -18.81
C PRO A 507 -0.57 -25.13 -17.51
N PHE A 508 -0.98 -24.49 -16.42
CA PHE A 508 -1.20 -25.20 -15.15
C PHE A 508 -2.56 -25.93 -15.17
N PRO A 509 -2.65 -27.21 -14.76
CA PRO A 509 -3.86 -28.00 -14.90
C PRO A 509 -4.88 -27.81 -13.76
N TYR A 510 -4.63 -26.93 -12.79
CA TYR A 510 -5.41 -26.90 -11.55
C TYR A 510 -6.90 -26.60 -11.74
N LEU A 511 -7.27 -25.84 -12.78
CA LEU A 511 -8.67 -25.50 -13.07
C LEU A 511 -9.41 -26.57 -13.88
N ALA A 512 -8.69 -27.50 -14.52
CA ALA A 512 -9.30 -28.56 -15.32
C ALA A 512 -9.90 -29.68 -14.45
N ASP A 513 -9.30 -29.93 -13.29
CA ASP A 513 -9.66 -31.03 -12.38
C ASP A 513 -10.62 -30.54 -11.29
N THR A 514 -11.92 -30.65 -11.56
CA THR A 514 -12.99 -30.26 -10.63
C THR A 514 -13.64 -31.46 -9.98
N VAL A 515 -14.14 -31.27 -8.77
CA VAL A 515 -14.66 -32.32 -7.90
C VAL A 515 -16.00 -31.90 -7.30
N GLU A 516 -16.98 -32.79 -7.43
CA GLU A 516 -18.30 -32.64 -6.85
C GLU A 516 -18.35 -33.22 -5.45
N ILE A 517 -18.77 -32.43 -4.46
CA ILE A 517 -18.93 -32.87 -3.09
C ILE A 517 -20.34 -33.45 -2.92
N VAL A 518 -20.43 -34.74 -2.61
CA VAL A 518 -21.72 -35.44 -2.41
C VAL A 518 -22.02 -35.75 -0.94
N GLY A 519 -21.07 -35.51 -0.04
CA GLY A 519 -21.27 -35.60 1.39
C GLY A 519 -20.08 -35.04 2.16
N SER A 520 -20.30 -34.45 3.31
CA SER A 520 -19.23 -33.99 4.17
C SER A 520 -19.60 -34.05 5.65
N SER A 521 -18.59 -34.25 6.51
CA SER A 521 -18.71 -34.09 7.95
C SER A 521 -17.51 -33.32 8.49
N GLY A 522 -17.73 -32.44 9.46
CA GLY A 522 -16.65 -31.69 10.11
C GLY A 522 -16.02 -30.53 9.31
N SER A 523 -16.57 -30.16 8.14
CA SER A 523 -16.14 -28.99 7.35
C SER A 523 -17.34 -28.11 6.96
N PRO A 524 -17.50 -26.92 7.56
CA PRO A 524 -18.54 -25.96 7.16
C PRO A 524 -18.42 -25.53 5.69
N TYR A 525 -17.19 -25.45 5.17
CA TYR A 525 -16.94 -25.11 3.77
C TYR A 525 -17.45 -26.20 2.82
N PHE A 526 -17.13 -27.47 3.06
CA PHE A 526 -17.65 -28.54 2.18
C PHE A 526 -19.16 -28.69 2.28
N HIS A 527 -19.75 -28.48 3.46
CA HIS A 527 -21.19 -28.42 3.60
C HIS A 527 -21.79 -27.28 2.75
N TYR A 528 -21.17 -26.10 2.78
CA TYR A 528 -21.57 -24.97 1.95
C TYR A 528 -21.48 -25.28 0.45
N ILE A 529 -20.37 -25.88 -0.01
CA ILE A 529 -20.17 -26.29 -1.40
C ILE A 529 -21.29 -27.25 -1.85
N GLN A 530 -21.54 -28.29 -1.04
CA GLN A 530 -22.58 -29.28 -1.31
C GLN A 530 -23.98 -28.64 -1.34
N SER A 531 -24.34 -27.85 -0.33
CA SER A 531 -25.69 -27.30 -0.19
C SER A 531 -26.07 -26.30 -1.29
N HIS A 532 -25.07 -25.72 -1.96
CA HIS A 532 -25.28 -24.76 -3.06
C HIS A 532 -25.05 -25.37 -4.45
N GLY A 533 -24.83 -26.69 -4.54
CA GLY A 533 -24.58 -27.37 -5.81
C GLY A 533 -23.28 -26.91 -6.48
N LEU A 534 -22.26 -26.60 -5.69
CA LEU A 534 -20.96 -26.13 -6.16
C LEU A 534 -19.97 -27.29 -6.23
N GLN A 535 -18.88 -27.04 -6.94
CA GLN A 535 -17.71 -27.90 -6.99
C GLN A 535 -16.50 -27.17 -6.42
N VAL A 536 -15.41 -27.91 -6.24
CA VAL A 536 -14.10 -27.36 -5.89
C VAL A 536 -13.07 -27.89 -6.88
N THR A 537 -11.91 -27.24 -7.00
CA THR A 537 -10.79 -27.87 -7.69
C THR A 537 -10.22 -29.00 -6.83
N TRP A 538 -9.60 -29.99 -7.45
CA TRP A 538 -8.94 -31.07 -6.70
C TRP A 538 -7.89 -30.53 -5.71
N TYR A 539 -7.17 -29.50 -6.13
CA TYR A 539 -6.19 -28.83 -5.28
C TYR A 539 -6.84 -28.20 -4.04
N ASP A 540 -7.96 -27.49 -4.20
CA ASP A 540 -8.69 -26.84 -3.11
C ASP A 540 -9.31 -27.84 -2.13
N LEU A 541 -9.82 -28.97 -2.64
CA LEU A 541 -10.30 -30.08 -1.81
C LEU A 541 -9.19 -30.60 -0.89
N LEU A 542 -8.01 -30.89 -1.44
CA LEU A 542 -6.88 -31.40 -0.68
C LEU A 542 -6.38 -30.37 0.34
N ASP A 543 -6.22 -29.10 -0.03
CA ASP A 543 -5.75 -28.06 0.91
C ASP A 543 -6.74 -27.86 2.05
N THR A 544 -8.04 -27.81 1.74
CA THR A 544 -9.09 -27.64 2.74
C THR A 544 -9.17 -28.84 3.69
N LEU A 545 -9.09 -30.07 3.16
CA LEU A 545 -9.14 -31.27 3.99
C LEU A 545 -7.91 -31.38 4.89
N GLU A 546 -6.70 -31.05 4.41
CA GLU A 546 -5.47 -31.02 5.22
C GLU A 546 -5.60 -30.03 6.40
N ARG A 547 -6.29 -28.91 6.20
CA ARG A 547 -6.56 -27.89 7.24
C ARG A 547 -7.71 -28.24 8.18
N THR A 548 -8.42 -29.33 7.90
CA THR A 548 -9.58 -29.78 8.67
C THR A 548 -9.31 -31.19 9.23
N PRO A 549 -8.56 -31.33 10.33
CA PRO A 549 -8.03 -32.63 10.78
C PRO A 549 -9.08 -33.70 11.12
N ARG A 550 -10.31 -33.28 11.43
CA ARG A 550 -11.46 -34.16 11.71
C ARG A 550 -12.49 -34.18 10.59
N GLY A 551 -12.20 -33.52 9.48
CA GLY A 551 -13.08 -33.44 8.33
C GLY A 551 -13.08 -34.76 7.58
N ARG A 552 -14.26 -35.21 7.14
CA ARG A 552 -14.42 -36.25 6.15
C ARG A 552 -15.22 -35.75 4.97
N VAL A 553 -14.92 -36.26 3.78
CA VAL A 553 -15.55 -35.84 2.54
C VAL A 553 -15.83 -37.02 1.62
N SER A 554 -17.02 -37.06 1.07
CA SER A 554 -17.42 -37.95 -0.02
C SER A 554 -17.57 -37.13 -1.28
N PHE A 555 -16.97 -37.56 -2.38
CA PHE A 555 -16.91 -36.78 -3.60
C PHE A 555 -16.90 -37.63 -4.86
N VAL A 556 -17.30 -37.03 -5.98
CA VAL A 556 -17.20 -37.61 -7.32
C VAL A 556 -16.11 -36.87 -8.08
N ARG A 557 -15.10 -37.61 -8.55
CA ARG A 557 -14.01 -37.10 -9.38
C ARG A 557 -13.84 -38.02 -10.59
N ASN A 558 -13.82 -37.46 -11.80
CA ASN A 558 -13.75 -38.22 -13.05
C ASN A 558 -14.82 -39.34 -13.14
N GLY A 559 -16.02 -39.09 -12.63
CA GLY A 559 -17.13 -40.07 -12.62
C GLY A 559 -17.02 -41.17 -11.57
N VAL A 560 -15.95 -41.20 -10.76
CA VAL A 560 -15.75 -42.19 -9.70
C VAL A 560 -16.18 -41.62 -8.35
N LEU A 561 -17.03 -42.36 -7.63
CA LEU A 561 -17.48 -42.00 -6.29
C LEU A 561 -16.49 -42.48 -5.23
N HIS A 562 -15.96 -41.55 -4.45
CA HIS A 562 -15.14 -41.80 -3.26
C HIS A 562 -15.96 -41.47 -2.02
N ARG A 563 -16.05 -42.40 -1.07
CA ARG A 563 -16.88 -42.26 0.14
C ARG A 563 -16.04 -42.11 1.39
N ASP A 564 -16.44 -41.16 2.23
CA ASP A 564 -15.92 -40.96 3.59
C ASP A 564 -14.39 -40.86 3.68
N MET A 565 -13.78 -40.13 2.74
CA MET A 565 -12.34 -39.93 2.67
C MET A 565 -11.90 -38.93 3.73
N ASP A 566 -10.80 -39.25 4.42
CA ASP A 566 -10.14 -38.38 5.40
C ASP A 566 -8.70 -38.04 5.00
N VAL A 567 -8.00 -37.31 5.86
CA VAL A 567 -6.59 -36.92 5.63
C VAL A 567 -5.68 -38.14 5.50
N ALA A 568 -5.96 -39.24 6.20
CA ALA A 568 -5.13 -40.44 6.13
C ALA A 568 -5.32 -41.15 4.78
N ALA A 569 -6.56 -41.28 4.32
CA ALA A 569 -6.91 -41.88 3.03
C ALA A 569 -6.30 -41.14 1.83
N LEU A 570 -6.18 -39.80 1.91
CA LEU A 570 -5.67 -38.97 0.82
C LEU A 570 -4.23 -38.47 1.03
N ARG A 571 -3.49 -38.99 2.01
CA ARG A 571 -2.14 -38.50 2.34
C ARG A 571 -1.18 -38.53 1.15
N GLY A 572 -1.14 -39.63 0.41
CA GLY A 572 -0.25 -39.75 -0.76
C GLY A 572 -0.57 -38.76 -1.88
N GLU A 573 -1.85 -38.42 -2.05
CA GLU A 573 -2.28 -37.37 -2.98
C GLU A 573 -1.86 -35.99 -2.50
N MET A 574 -2.04 -35.70 -1.19
CA MET A 574 -1.61 -34.44 -0.59
C MET A 574 -0.10 -34.22 -0.75
N GLU A 575 0.72 -35.24 -0.47
CA GLU A 575 2.18 -35.17 -0.61
C GLU A 575 2.62 -34.96 -2.07
N ARG A 576 1.86 -35.49 -3.04
CA ARG A 576 2.15 -35.35 -4.47
C ARG A 576 1.70 -34.02 -5.05
N VAL A 577 0.55 -33.49 -4.61
CA VAL A 577 -0.15 -32.38 -5.26
C VAL A 577 0.08 -31.05 -4.53
N LEU A 578 0.05 -31.05 -3.19
CA LEU A 578 0.09 -29.81 -2.42
C LEU A 578 1.50 -29.24 -2.32
N HIS A 579 1.61 -27.94 -2.57
CA HIS A 579 2.84 -27.18 -2.35
C HIS A 579 3.10 -26.94 -0.85
N PRO A 580 4.31 -26.52 -0.45
CA PRO A 580 4.57 -26.06 0.91
C PRO A 580 3.57 -24.97 1.35
N ARG A 581 3.22 -24.92 2.64
CA ARG A 581 2.19 -24.02 3.18
C ARG A 581 2.39 -22.54 2.83
N TRP A 582 3.65 -22.10 2.73
CA TRP A 582 3.95 -20.72 2.38
C TRP A 582 3.61 -20.39 0.91
N VAL A 583 3.68 -21.36 -0.01
CA VAL A 583 3.21 -21.20 -1.41
C VAL A 583 1.69 -21.20 -1.44
N ARG A 584 1.07 -22.12 -0.69
CA ARG A 584 -0.39 -22.25 -0.58
C ARG A 584 -1.06 -20.98 -0.10
N ALA A 585 -0.39 -20.16 0.71
CA ALA A 585 -0.88 -18.84 1.11
C ALA A 585 -1.11 -17.84 -0.04
N PHE A 586 -0.67 -18.14 -1.26
CA PHE A 586 -0.85 -17.31 -2.46
C PHE A 586 -1.59 -18.01 -3.60
N VAL A 587 -1.86 -19.31 -3.50
CA VAL A 587 -2.51 -20.13 -4.53
C VAL A 587 -3.84 -20.62 -3.98
N HIS A 588 -4.91 -19.86 -4.27
CA HIS A 588 -6.25 -20.10 -3.75
C HIS A 588 -7.27 -20.16 -4.88
N PHE A 589 -8.30 -20.97 -4.70
CA PHE A 589 -9.36 -21.16 -5.69
C PHE A 589 -10.69 -20.69 -5.11
N ASN A 590 -11.51 -20.06 -5.96
CA ASN A 590 -12.89 -19.80 -5.62
C ASN A 590 -13.71 -21.10 -5.79
N PRO A 591 -14.85 -21.23 -5.08
CA PRO A 591 -15.84 -22.25 -5.38
C PRO A 591 -16.21 -22.27 -6.86
N VAL A 592 -16.30 -23.48 -7.42
CA VAL A 592 -16.56 -23.72 -8.82
C VAL A 592 -18.07 -23.83 -9.03
N ASP A 593 -18.61 -22.98 -9.91
CA ASP A 593 -20.01 -23.09 -10.36
C ASP A 593 -20.01 -23.31 -11.86
N LEU A 594 -20.48 -24.50 -12.25
CA LEU A 594 -20.53 -24.99 -13.62
C LEU A 594 -21.86 -24.68 -14.34
N ARG A 595 -22.82 -24.02 -13.68
CA ARG A 595 -24.09 -23.63 -14.32
C ARG A 595 -23.85 -22.67 -15.47
N GLU A 596 -24.66 -22.82 -16.52
CA GLU A 596 -24.66 -21.97 -17.71
C GLU A 596 -26.06 -21.38 -17.93
N PRO A 597 -26.18 -20.06 -18.12
CA PRO A 597 -25.13 -19.05 -18.06
C PRO A 597 -24.58 -18.83 -16.63
N LYS A 598 -23.31 -18.41 -16.49
CA LYS A 598 -22.60 -18.32 -15.19
C LYS A 598 -23.26 -17.28 -14.27
N PRO A 599 -23.88 -17.68 -13.15
CA PRO A 599 -24.56 -16.75 -12.25
C PRO A 599 -23.59 -15.87 -11.48
N CYS A 600 -24.07 -14.71 -11.03
CA CYS A 600 -23.29 -13.85 -10.15
C CYS A 600 -23.12 -14.47 -8.75
N ALA A 601 -21.91 -14.40 -8.21
CA ALA A 601 -21.57 -14.91 -6.88
C ALA A 601 -21.74 -13.81 -5.81
N LEU A 602 -22.97 -13.31 -5.62
CA LEU A 602 -23.28 -12.28 -4.62
C LEU A 602 -23.39 -12.84 -3.19
N ASP A 603 -23.94 -14.04 -3.09
CA ASP A 603 -24.26 -14.78 -1.86
C ASP A 603 -23.15 -15.77 -1.47
N ARG A 604 -21.95 -15.63 -2.06
CA ARG A 604 -20.89 -16.66 -2.01
C ARG A 604 -19.53 -16.12 -1.58
#